data_AF-A0A448WQU7-F1
#
_entry.id   AF-A0A448WQU7-F1
#
_cell.length_a   1.000
_cell.length_b   1.000
_cell.length_c   1.000
_cell.angle_alpha   90.00
_cell.angle_beta   90.00
_cell.angle_gamma   90.00
#
_symmetry.space_group_name_H-M   'P 1'
#
loop_
_entity.id
_entity.type
_entity.pdbx_description
1 polymer ?
#
loop_
_entity_poly.entity_id
_entity_poly.type
_entity_poly.pdbx_seq_one_letter_code
_entity_poly.pdbx_strand_id
1 'polypeptide(L)'
;MSLPPLVPISKVCCIGAGYVGGPTSAVIAYKCPNVQVHVVDQDATRIDEWNSDNLPIFEPNLHEIVVQCRGKNLKFSTEIAKAIEEAELIFICVNTPTKSYGIGRGRATDTTMLEEVARQIGQCSSRPKVVIEKSTVPVKAAESISNILRANSSQVEPDELEIDEESNLIEF
;
A
#
# COMPACT_ATOMS: atom_id res chain seq x y z
N MET A 1 -20.63 17.45 5.69
CA MET A 1 -21.16 16.11 5.97
C MET A 1 -20.34 15.53 7.12
N SER A 2 -20.93 14.72 8.00
CA SER A 2 -20.14 14.03 9.02
C SER A 2 -19.43 12.87 8.34
N LEU A 3 -18.11 12.77 8.50
CA LEU A 3 -17.33 11.60 8.14
C LEU A 3 -18.06 10.32 8.58
N PRO A 4 -18.13 9.27 7.75
CA PRO A 4 -18.62 7.99 8.21
C PRO A 4 -17.84 7.56 9.46
N PRO A 5 -18.47 6.86 10.42
CA PRO A 5 -17.79 6.43 11.63
C PRO A 5 -16.61 5.52 11.23
N LEU A 6 -15.39 5.96 11.54
CA LEU A 6 -14.16 5.23 11.25
C LEU A 6 -14.27 3.79 11.79
N VAL A 7 -14.30 2.82 10.88
CA VAL A 7 -14.26 1.40 11.24
C VAL A 7 -12.90 1.13 11.89
N PRO A 8 -12.84 0.44 13.04
CA PRO A 8 -11.57 0.14 13.68
C PRO A 8 -10.68 -0.68 12.73
N ILE A 9 -9.54 -0.12 12.32
CA ILE A 9 -8.59 -0.81 11.44
C ILE A 9 -7.85 -1.89 12.23
N SER A 10 -8.06 -3.14 11.83
CA SER A 10 -7.43 -4.34 12.38
C SER A 10 -6.54 -5.07 11.35
N LYS A 11 -6.78 -4.86 10.05
CA LYS A 11 -6.02 -5.49 8.95
C LYS A 11 -5.48 -4.46 7.98
N VAL A 12 -4.15 -4.41 7.88
CA VAL A 12 -3.40 -3.53 7.00
C VAL A 12 -2.69 -4.35 5.94
N CYS A 13 -2.86 -3.99 4.68
CA CYS A 13 -2.01 -4.46 3.58
C CYS A 13 -1.04 -3.35 3.17
N CYS A 14 0.19 -3.70 2.85
CA CYS A 14 1.16 -2.78 2.24
C CYS A 14 1.70 -3.40 0.96
N ILE A 15 1.42 -2.76 -0.16
CA ILE A 15 1.87 -3.20 -1.49
C ILE A 15 3.17 -2.48 -1.82
N GLY A 16 4.26 -3.24 -1.89
CA GLY A 16 5.63 -2.76 -2.09
C GLY A 16 6.47 -2.99 -0.84
N ALA A 17 7.32 -4.02 -0.87
CA ALA A 17 8.20 -4.40 0.25
C ALA A 17 9.57 -3.70 0.17
N GLY A 18 9.62 -2.48 -0.37
CA GLY A 18 10.85 -1.70 -0.50
C GLY A 18 11.21 -0.91 0.76
N TYR A 19 12.08 0.10 0.58
CA TYR A 19 12.57 0.99 1.64
C TYR A 19 11.47 1.76 2.39
N VAL A 20 10.33 2.04 1.76
CA VAL A 20 9.21 2.72 2.43
C VAL A 20 8.27 1.70 3.08
N GLY A 21 7.73 0.78 2.29
CA GLY A 21 6.68 -0.12 2.76
C GLY A 21 7.13 -1.11 3.83
N GLY A 22 8.33 -1.69 3.70
CA GLY A 22 8.87 -2.64 4.68
C GLY A 22 9.04 -2.03 6.08
N PRO A 23 9.89 -0.99 6.25
CA PRO A 23 10.08 -0.33 7.54
C PRO A 23 8.80 0.26 8.14
N THR A 24 7.97 0.92 7.32
CA THR A 24 6.68 1.50 7.78
C THR A 24 5.79 0.41 8.37
N SER A 25 5.63 -0.70 7.65
CA SER A 25 4.82 -1.84 8.08
C SER A 25 5.38 -2.53 9.31
N ALA A 26 6.70 -2.68 9.40
CA ALA A 26 7.36 -3.26 10.57
C ALA A 26 7.10 -2.43 11.84
N VAL A 27 7.21 -1.09 11.73
CA VAL A 27 6.93 -0.19 12.85
C VAL A 27 5.44 -0.19 13.23
N ILE A 28 4.53 -0.22 12.26
CA ILE A 28 3.08 -0.35 12.53
C ILE A 28 2.81 -1.65 13.31
N ALA A 29 3.33 -2.79 12.84
CA ALA A 29 3.13 -4.06 13.53
C ALA A 29 3.70 -4.04 14.96
N TYR A 30 4.86 -3.41 15.16
CA TYR A 30 5.51 -3.30 16.46
C TYR A 30 4.76 -2.40 17.45
N LYS A 31 4.24 -1.26 16.97
CA LYS A 31 3.53 -0.28 17.81
C LYS A 31 2.05 -0.60 18.01
N CYS A 32 1.48 -1.41 17.12
CA CYS A 32 0.06 -1.79 17.13
C CYS A 32 -0.09 -3.33 17.16
N PRO A 33 0.13 -4.01 18.30
CA PRO A 33 0.10 -5.48 18.38
C PRO A 33 -1.24 -6.12 17.98
N ASN A 34 -2.34 -5.37 18.06
CA ASN A 34 -3.68 -5.82 17.69
C ASN A 34 -3.96 -5.70 16.18
N VAL A 35 -3.06 -5.07 15.42
CA VAL A 35 -3.20 -4.89 13.96
C VAL A 35 -2.39 -5.96 13.25
N GLN A 36 -3.04 -6.67 12.33
CA GLN A 36 -2.40 -7.60 11.41
C GLN A 36 -1.89 -6.82 10.20
N VAL A 37 -0.59 -6.84 9.98
CA VAL A 37 0.09 -6.14 8.89
C VAL A 37 0.64 -7.16 7.90
N HIS A 38 0.20 -7.06 6.65
CA HIS A 38 0.62 -7.93 5.57
C HIS A 38 1.33 -7.10 4.50
N VAL A 39 2.64 -7.29 4.36
CA VAL A 39 3.44 -6.67 3.31
C VAL A 39 3.50 -7.62 2.12
N VAL A 40 3.21 -7.11 0.93
CA VAL A 40 3.22 -7.90 -0.30
C VAL A 40 4.06 -7.22 -1.38
N ASP A 41 4.74 -8.03 -2.19
CA ASP A 41 5.53 -7.57 -3.34
C ASP A 41 5.50 -8.67 -4.41
N GLN A 42 5.62 -8.27 -5.68
CA GLN A 42 5.73 -9.21 -6.79
C GLN A 42 7.13 -9.85 -6.88
N ASP A 43 8.13 -9.19 -6.29
CA ASP A 43 9.50 -9.70 -6.21
C ASP A 43 9.60 -10.78 -5.13
N ALA A 44 9.45 -12.05 -5.55
CA ALA A 44 9.54 -13.20 -4.66
C ALA A 44 10.89 -13.28 -3.93
N THR A 45 11.99 -12.88 -4.59
CA THR A 45 13.32 -12.89 -3.97
C THR A 45 13.36 -11.92 -2.79
N ARG A 46 12.82 -10.71 -2.97
CA ARG A 46 12.73 -9.72 -1.89
C ARG A 46 11.84 -10.20 -0.74
N ILE A 47 10.73 -10.86 -1.04
CA ILE A 47 9.85 -11.44 -0.01
C ILE A 47 10.56 -12.55 0.76
N ASP A 48 11.34 -13.41 0.08
CA ASP A 48 12.14 -14.44 0.73
C ASP A 48 13.21 -13.83 1.64
N GLU A 49 13.88 -12.75 1.20
CA GLU A 49 14.84 -11.99 2.02
C GLU A 49 14.16 -11.41 3.28
N TRP A 50 12.97 -10.80 3.15
CA TRP A 50 12.18 -10.32 4.29
C TRP A 50 11.72 -11.44 5.25
N ASN A 51 11.62 -12.67 4.78
CA ASN A 51 11.31 -13.85 5.59
C ASN A 51 12.55 -14.56 6.14
N SER A 52 13.76 -14.11 5.76
CA SER A 52 15.05 -14.66 6.20
C SER A 52 15.69 -13.86 7.35
N ASP A 53 16.85 -14.28 7.83
CA ASP A 53 17.64 -13.51 8.80
C ASP A 53 18.45 -12.37 8.15
N ASN A 54 18.47 -12.29 6.81
CA ASN A 54 19.15 -11.25 6.06
C ASN A 54 18.12 -10.38 5.33
N LEU A 55 17.74 -9.26 5.95
CA LEU A 55 16.77 -8.35 5.36
C LEU A 55 17.30 -7.70 4.07
N PRO A 56 16.42 -7.41 3.08
CA PRO A 56 16.83 -6.81 1.80
C PRO A 56 17.32 -5.37 1.92
N ILE A 57 17.12 -4.74 3.08
CA ILE A 57 17.52 -3.36 3.37
C ILE A 57 18.19 -3.29 4.74
N PHE A 58 19.17 -2.38 4.85
CA PHE A 58 19.83 -2.08 6.11
C PHE A 58 19.31 -0.75 6.66
N GLU A 59 18.68 -0.82 7.83
CA GLU A 59 18.29 0.33 8.63
C GLU A 59 18.62 0.04 10.10
N PRO A 60 19.16 1.00 10.86
CA PRO A 60 19.46 0.80 12.28
C PRO A 60 18.22 0.31 13.05
N ASN A 61 18.39 -0.79 13.79
CA ASN A 61 17.37 -1.44 14.63
C ASN A 61 16.19 -2.10 13.87
N LEU A 62 16.13 -2.04 12.54
CA LEU A 62 15.02 -2.62 11.78
C LEU A 62 14.94 -4.15 11.95
N HIS A 63 16.09 -4.83 11.93
CA HIS A 63 16.15 -6.28 12.09
C HIS A 63 15.49 -6.75 13.40
N GLU A 64 15.78 -6.07 14.51
CA GLU A 64 15.21 -6.39 15.82
C GLU A 64 13.69 -6.23 15.84
N ILE A 65 13.18 -5.15 15.23
CA ILE A 65 11.74 -4.88 15.13
C ILE A 65 11.05 -5.96 14.30
N VAL A 66 11.61 -6.30 13.13
CA VAL A 66 11.03 -7.30 12.22
C VAL A 66 10.98 -8.66 12.90
N VAL A 67 12.07 -9.12 13.51
CA VAL A 67 12.12 -10.41 14.22
C VAL A 67 11.09 -10.50 15.35
N GLN A 68 10.82 -9.41 16.06
CA GLN A 68 9.83 -9.40 17.13
C GLN A 68 8.38 -9.58 16.65
N CYS A 69 8.07 -9.12 15.44
CA CYS A 69 6.70 -9.05 14.91
C CYS A 69 6.41 -10.09 13.82
N ARG A 70 7.43 -10.51 13.06
CA ARG A 70 7.31 -11.44 11.94
C ARG A 70 6.75 -12.78 12.41
N GLY A 71 5.72 -13.26 11.72
CA GLY A 71 5.01 -14.49 12.07
C GLY A 71 4.00 -14.34 13.22
N LYS A 72 3.93 -13.18 13.90
CA LYS A 72 2.91 -12.87 14.91
C LYS A 72 1.80 -12.02 14.30
N ASN A 73 2.11 -10.76 14.01
CA ASN A 73 1.20 -9.80 13.39
C ASN A 73 1.84 -9.07 12.19
N LEU A 74 3.05 -9.45 11.79
CA LEU A 74 3.69 -9.01 10.55
C LEU A 74 3.93 -10.22 9.64
N LYS A 75 3.50 -10.12 8.37
CA LYS A 75 3.71 -11.17 7.34
C LYS A 75 4.22 -10.55 6.05
N PHE A 76 5.05 -11.31 5.35
CA PHE A 76 5.54 -10.97 4.01
C PHE A 76 5.11 -12.08 3.04
N SER A 77 4.48 -11.74 1.92
CA SER A 77 4.09 -12.73 0.90
C SER A 77 4.04 -12.15 -0.51
N THR A 78 3.88 -13.02 -1.50
CA THR A 78 3.60 -12.66 -2.90
C THR A 78 2.09 -12.70 -3.21
N GLU A 79 1.23 -12.98 -2.23
CA GLU A 79 -0.21 -13.21 -2.39
C GLU A 79 -0.99 -11.88 -2.37
N ILE A 80 -0.75 -11.02 -3.36
CA ILE A 80 -1.25 -9.64 -3.41
C ILE A 80 -2.78 -9.59 -3.37
N ALA A 81 -3.47 -10.35 -4.23
CA ALA A 81 -4.93 -10.32 -4.33
C ALA A 81 -5.62 -10.69 -3.01
N LYS A 82 -5.10 -11.72 -2.32
CA LYS A 82 -5.61 -12.17 -1.03
C LYS A 82 -5.39 -11.11 0.06
N ALA A 83 -4.20 -10.50 0.09
CA ALA A 83 -3.90 -9.44 1.06
C ALA A 83 -4.79 -8.20 0.86
N ILE A 84 -5.08 -7.84 -0.40
CA ILE A 84 -6.04 -6.78 -0.74
C ILE A 84 -7.45 -7.14 -0.25
N GLU A 85 -7.95 -8.34 -0.56
CA GLU A 85 -9.31 -8.78 -0.21
C GLU A 85 -9.55 -8.69 1.30
N GLU A 86 -8.59 -9.14 2.10
CA GLU A 86 -8.69 -9.21 3.56
C GLU A 86 -8.49 -7.85 4.26
N ALA A 87 -7.83 -6.88 3.63
CA ALA A 87 -7.46 -5.62 4.26
C ALA A 87 -8.60 -4.61 4.39
N GLU A 88 -8.53 -3.81 5.43
CA GLU A 88 -9.39 -2.63 5.66
C GLU A 88 -8.66 -1.34 5.26
N LEU A 89 -7.33 -1.34 5.43
CA LEU A 89 -6.45 -0.26 5.03
C LEU A 89 -5.32 -0.80 4.13
N ILE A 90 -5.06 -0.14 3.01
CA ILE A 90 -4.06 -0.53 2.02
C ILE A 90 -3.07 0.61 1.79
N PHE A 91 -1.81 0.39 2.10
CA PHE A 91 -0.73 1.26 1.66
C PHE A 91 -0.26 0.87 0.26
N ILE A 92 -0.11 1.87 -0.62
CA ILE A 92 0.61 1.72 -1.89
C ILE A 92 1.99 2.37 -1.73
N CYS A 93 3.03 1.53 -1.74
CA CYS A 93 4.43 1.89 -1.53
C CYS A 93 5.30 1.42 -2.71
N VAL A 94 4.84 1.63 -3.94
CA VAL A 94 5.52 1.20 -5.16
C VAL A 94 6.45 2.27 -5.73
N ASN A 95 7.41 1.85 -6.55
CA ASN A 95 8.30 2.77 -7.24
C ASN A 95 7.59 3.45 -8.40
N THR A 96 7.95 4.71 -8.60
CA THR A 96 7.45 5.55 -9.68
C THR A 96 8.66 6.27 -10.30
N PRO A 97 9.47 5.54 -11.08
CA PRO A 97 10.73 6.08 -11.61
C PRO A 97 10.45 7.23 -12.58
N THR A 98 11.46 8.05 -12.87
CA THR A 98 11.36 9.04 -13.93
C THR A 98 11.23 8.35 -15.30
N LYS A 99 10.30 8.80 -16.15
CA LYS A 99 10.07 8.24 -17.48
C LYS A 99 11.35 8.25 -18.32
N SER A 100 11.70 7.11 -18.89
CA SER A 100 12.88 6.95 -19.76
C SER A 100 12.59 7.23 -21.23
N TYR A 101 11.32 7.35 -21.63
CA TYR A 101 10.85 7.63 -22.99
C TYR A 101 9.55 8.45 -23.02
N GLY A 102 9.16 8.90 -24.22
CA GLY A 102 7.89 9.60 -24.47
C GLY A 102 7.81 11.03 -23.91
N ILE A 103 6.59 11.57 -23.82
CA ILE A 103 6.34 12.90 -23.26
C ILE A 103 6.74 12.92 -21.78
N GLY A 104 7.54 13.92 -21.42
CA GLY A 104 8.08 14.08 -20.07
C GLY A 104 9.32 13.23 -19.77
N ARG A 105 9.98 12.63 -20.78
CA ARG A 105 11.23 11.89 -20.60
C ARG A 105 12.25 12.66 -19.75
N GLY A 106 12.81 11.99 -18.73
CA GLY A 106 13.81 12.54 -17.83
C GLY A 106 13.28 13.58 -16.84
N ARG A 107 11.95 13.80 -16.77
CA ARG A 107 11.34 14.80 -15.88
C ARG A 107 10.07 14.30 -15.20
N ALA A 108 9.15 13.73 -15.97
CA ALA A 108 7.88 13.22 -15.49
C ALA A 108 8.04 11.85 -14.85
N THR A 109 7.15 11.58 -13.90
CA THR A 109 7.05 10.31 -13.20
C THR A 109 6.34 9.27 -14.06
N ASP A 110 6.83 8.03 -14.02
CA ASP A 110 6.17 6.86 -14.57
C ASP A 110 5.22 6.28 -13.52
N THR A 111 3.91 6.39 -13.77
CA THR A 111 2.84 5.94 -12.88
C THR A 111 2.35 4.52 -13.19
N THR A 112 2.96 3.79 -14.12
CA THR A 112 2.45 2.49 -14.59
C THR A 112 2.20 1.50 -13.44
N MET A 113 3.15 1.36 -12.51
CA MET A 113 3.01 0.47 -11.36
C MET A 113 1.91 0.93 -10.39
N LEU A 114 1.80 2.25 -10.18
CA LEU A 114 0.77 2.84 -9.32
C LEU A 114 -0.62 2.52 -9.85
N GLU A 115 -0.84 2.73 -11.14
CA GLU A 115 -2.12 2.47 -11.79
C GLU A 115 -2.47 0.98 -11.84
N GLU A 116 -1.46 0.12 -12.04
CA GLU A 116 -1.65 -1.33 -12.00
C GLU A 116 -2.11 -1.79 -10.61
N VAL A 117 -1.47 -1.30 -9.55
CA VAL A 117 -1.88 -1.59 -8.17
C VAL A 117 -3.29 -1.05 -7.90
N ALA A 118 -3.61 0.18 -8.32
CA ALA A 118 -4.95 0.74 -8.17
C ALA A 118 -6.02 -0.12 -8.89
N ARG A 119 -5.72 -0.64 -10.09
CA ARG A 119 -6.62 -1.57 -10.81
C ARG A 119 -6.80 -2.88 -10.04
N GLN A 120 -5.72 -3.49 -9.53
CA GLN A 120 -5.81 -4.71 -8.73
C GLN A 120 -6.63 -4.49 -7.45
N ILE A 121 -6.46 -3.35 -6.79
CA ILE A 121 -7.26 -2.97 -5.62
C ILE A 121 -8.74 -2.92 -6.00
N GLY A 122 -9.11 -2.22 -7.08
CA GLY A 122 -10.50 -2.15 -7.54
C GLY A 122 -11.10 -3.52 -7.86
N GLN A 123 -10.31 -4.42 -8.45
CA GLN A 123 -10.76 -5.77 -8.84
C GLN A 123 -10.89 -6.76 -7.67
N CYS A 124 -10.03 -6.66 -6.66
CA CYS A 124 -10.00 -7.57 -5.52
C CYS A 124 -10.81 -7.06 -4.31
N SER A 125 -11.36 -5.85 -4.37
CA SER A 125 -12.11 -5.25 -3.26
C SER A 125 -13.59 -5.59 -3.33
N SER A 126 -14.09 -6.31 -2.33
CA SER A 126 -15.50 -6.64 -2.18
C SER A 126 -16.20 -5.90 -1.02
N ARG A 127 -15.48 -5.05 -0.30
CA ARG A 127 -15.92 -4.25 0.86
C ARG A 127 -15.19 -2.91 0.84
N PRO A 128 -15.70 -1.85 1.51
CA PRO A 128 -15.03 -0.56 1.60
C PRO A 128 -13.62 -0.67 2.19
N LYS A 129 -12.70 0.15 1.70
CA LYS A 129 -11.29 0.18 2.10
C LYS A 129 -10.74 1.60 2.12
N VAL A 130 -9.77 1.83 3.00
CA VAL A 130 -8.96 3.05 2.99
C VAL A 130 -7.67 2.76 2.22
N VAL A 131 -7.42 3.48 1.14
CA VAL A 131 -6.17 3.44 0.38
C VAL A 131 -5.32 4.65 0.72
N ILE A 132 -4.09 4.39 1.11
CA ILE A 132 -3.08 5.41 1.41
C ILE A 132 -1.98 5.29 0.39
N GLU A 133 -1.83 6.33 -0.43
CA GLU A 133 -0.65 6.44 -1.29
C GLU A 133 0.51 6.95 -0.44
N LYS A 134 1.61 6.19 -0.40
CA LYS A 134 2.81 6.58 0.34
C LYS A 134 4.05 6.46 -0.53
N SER A 135 4.37 7.54 -1.23
CA SER A 135 5.63 7.70 -1.94
C SER A 135 6.19 9.12 -1.82
N THR A 136 7.28 9.41 -2.53
CA THR A 136 7.89 10.75 -2.65
C THR A 136 7.35 11.53 -3.86
N VAL A 137 6.30 11.05 -4.52
CA VAL A 137 5.74 11.67 -5.73
C VAL A 137 4.72 12.74 -5.34
N PRO A 138 4.84 13.99 -5.83
CA PRO A 138 3.75 14.95 -5.72
C PRO A 138 3.06 15.25 -7.06
N VAL A 139 1.79 15.62 -6.93
CA VAL A 139 0.78 16.12 -7.90
C VAL A 139 -0.04 15.04 -8.64
N LYS A 140 -1.31 14.91 -8.24
CA LYS A 140 -2.41 14.12 -8.86
C LYS A 140 -2.36 12.59 -8.82
N ALA A 141 -1.41 12.00 -8.07
CA ALA A 141 -1.40 10.55 -7.84
C ALA A 141 -2.71 10.07 -7.18
N ALA A 142 -3.16 10.77 -6.13
CA ALA A 142 -4.40 10.44 -5.44
C ALA A 142 -5.64 10.55 -6.35
N GLU A 143 -5.73 11.62 -7.15
CA GLU A 143 -6.79 11.81 -8.15
C GLU A 143 -6.80 10.67 -9.18
N SER A 144 -5.62 10.27 -9.68
CA SER A 144 -5.48 9.16 -10.64
C SER A 144 -5.92 7.82 -10.04
N ILE A 145 -5.50 7.52 -8.81
CA ILE A 145 -5.91 6.31 -8.09
C ILE A 145 -7.43 6.30 -7.87
N SER A 146 -8.00 7.41 -7.38
CA SER A 146 -9.44 7.54 -7.17
C SER A 146 -10.24 7.29 -8.46
N ASN A 147 -9.83 7.88 -9.58
CA ASN A 147 -10.47 7.66 -10.87
C ASN A 147 -10.39 6.20 -11.33
N ILE A 148 -9.25 5.54 -11.11
CA ILE A 148 -9.08 4.12 -11.47
C ILE A 148 -9.95 3.24 -10.58
N LEU A 149 -9.98 3.50 -9.26
CA LEU A 149 -10.80 2.75 -8.32
C LEU A 149 -12.28 2.88 -8.69
N ARG A 150 -12.79 4.09 -8.94
CA ARG A 150 -14.17 4.33 -9.42
C ARG A 150 -14.51 3.56 -10.70
N ALA A 151 -13.57 3.46 -11.64
CA ALA A 151 -13.81 2.76 -12.90
C ALA A 151 -13.79 1.23 -12.78
N ASN A 152 -13.20 0.69 -11.71
CA ASN A 152 -13.00 -0.75 -11.52
C ASN A 152 -13.79 -1.33 -10.34
N SER A 153 -14.34 -0.50 -9.46
CA SER A 153 -15.21 -0.94 -8.37
C SER A 153 -16.62 -1.20 -8.88
N SER A 154 -17.17 -2.37 -8.56
CA SER A 154 -18.47 -2.79 -9.11
C SER A 154 -19.68 -2.16 -8.37
N GLN A 155 -19.49 -1.48 -7.23
CA GLN A 155 -20.56 -1.10 -6.29
C GLN A 155 -20.35 0.21 -5.48
N VAL A 156 -19.69 1.25 -6.00
CA VAL A 156 -19.52 2.50 -5.23
C VAL A 156 -20.42 3.62 -5.77
N GLU A 157 -21.34 4.11 -4.92
CA GLU A 157 -22.10 5.35 -5.20
C GLU A 157 -21.13 6.55 -5.17
N PRO A 158 -21.24 7.53 -6.10
CA PRO A 158 -20.20 8.55 -6.35
C PRO A 158 -19.83 9.48 -5.18
N ASP A 159 -20.59 9.46 -4.08
CA ASP A 159 -20.62 10.47 -3.01
C ASP A 159 -19.85 10.08 -1.73
N GLU A 160 -19.24 8.88 -1.62
CA GLU A 160 -18.54 8.43 -0.39
C GLU A 160 -17.01 8.56 -0.42
N LEU A 161 -16.44 9.08 -1.51
CA LEU A 161 -14.99 9.21 -1.67
C LEU A 161 -14.48 10.58 -1.23
N GLU A 162 -13.92 10.67 -0.02
CA GLU A 162 -13.14 11.82 0.41
C GLU A 162 -11.65 11.63 0.03
N ILE A 163 -11.11 12.59 -0.72
CA ILE A 163 -9.68 12.72 -0.97
C ILE A 163 -9.18 13.82 -0.06
N ASP A 164 -8.37 13.46 0.93
CA ASP A 164 -7.60 14.46 1.67
C ASP A 164 -6.31 14.74 0.91
N GLU A 165 -6.29 15.87 0.19
CA GLU A 165 -5.14 16.31 -0.61
C GLU A 165 -3.90 16.65 0.24
N GLU A 166 -4.04 16.88 1.55
CA GLU A 166 -2.90 17.14 2.44
C GLU A 166 -2.20 15.84 2.89
N SER A 167 -2.93 14.71 2.91
CA SER A 167 -2.43 13.44 3.46
C SER A 167 -2.38 12.26 2.47
N ASN A 168 -2.83 12.44 1.23
CA ASN A 168 -2.95 11.40 0.18
C ASN A 168 -3.82 10.19 0.60
N LEU A 169 -4.82 10.44 1.45
CA LEU A 169 -5.82 9.43 1.85
C LEU A 169 -6.94 9.35 0.81
N ILE A 170 -7.36 8.13 0.48
CA ILE A 170 -8.47 7.82 -0.43
C ILE A 170 -9.35 6.77 0.25
N GLU A 171 -10.56 7.15 0.65
CA GLU A 171 -11.54 6.19 1.20
C GLU A 171 -12.53 5.81 0.11
N PHE A 172 -12.80 4.50 -0.10
CA PHE A 172 -13.68 4.03 -1.17
C PHE A 172 -14.39 2.71 -0.87
#